data_AF-A0A2S5E7S2-F1
#
_entry.id   AF-A0A2S5E7S2-F1
#
_cell.length_a   1.000
_cell.length_b   1.000
_cell.length_c   1.000
_cell.angle_alpha   90.00
_cell.angle_beta   90.00
_cell.angle_gamma   90.00
#
_symmetry.space_group_name_H-M   'P 1'
#
loop_
_entity.id
_entity.type
_entity.pdbx_description
1 polymer ?
#
loop_
_entity_poly.entity_id
_entity_poly.type
_entity_poly.pdbx_seq_one_letter_code
_entity_poly.pdbx_strand_id
1 'polypeptide(L)'
;MKTRFVRAAARAATIGILMAAAAWHLPAAAQGTSSPVGSAAATPDNAILLTVFLKHDQSRPLAELNAQLAKQGFYKAFPPPGVEVVSWTVTMGIGQIVVLRLPASRLREVNRVLEDTAWGAYRTEFYPTYDYKAIGLGEHERAK
;
A
#
# COMPACT_ATOMS: atom_id res chain seq x y z
N MET A 1 -65.95 32.98 47.78
CA MET A 1 -66.92 32.03 48.35
C MET A 1 -66.76 30.69 47.62
N LYS A 2 -66.35 29.63 48.34
CA LYS A 2 -66.54 28.18 48.13
C LYS A 2 -66.29 27.56 46.70
N THR A 3 -65.16 26.87 46.46
CA THR A 3 -64.87 25.40 46.58
C THR A 3 -65.21 24.48 45.38
N ARG A 4 -64.23 23.59 45.06
CA ARG A 4 -64.27 22.23 44.43
C ARG A 4 -63.95 22.15 42.93
N PHE A 5 -62.77 21.64 42.54
CA PHE A 5 -62.32 20.24 42.41
C PHE A 5 -62.91 19.48 41.21
N VAL A 6 -62.02 19.00 40.32
CA VAL A 6 -61.88 17.61 39.78
C VAL A 6 -61.58 17.55 38.27
N ARG A 7 -60.34 17.13 37.99
CA ARG A 7 -59.80 16.16 37.00
C ARG A 7 -60.14 16.21 35.49
N ALA A 8 -59.02 16.04 34.77
CA ALA A 8 -58.78 15.12 33.66
C ALA A 8 -59.17 15.53 32.22
N ALA A 9 -58.10 15.76 31.42
CA ALA A 9 -57.75 15.05 30.19
C ALA A 9 -58.84 14.16 29.55
N ALA A 10 -59.03 14.08 28.24
CA ALA A 10 -58.37 14.65 27.07
C ALA A 10 -59.17 14.23 25.81
N ARG A 11 -58.77 14.78 24.66
CA ARG A 11 -58.90 14.28 23.27
C ARG A 11 -60.20 14.59 22.50
N ALA A 12 -60.04 15.44 21.48
CA ALA A 12 -60.48 15.25 20.09
C ALA A 12 -59.89 16.42 19.28
N ALA A 13 -58.87 16.19 18.44
CA ALA A 13 -58.96 15.76 17.04
C ALA A 13 -58.98 16.96 16.09
N THR A 14 -57.92 17.14 15.30
CA THR A 14 -58.05 17.64 13.93
C THR A 14 -56.84 17.32 13.06
N ILE A 15 -57.19 16.80 11.89
CA ILE A 15 -56.43 16.46 10.70
C ILE A 15 -55.70 17.68 10.13
N GLY A 16 -54.49 17.50 9.59
CA GLY A 16 -53.88 18.50 8.71
C GLY A 16 -52.47 18.18 8.25
N ILE A 17 -52.33 17.88 6.96
CA ILE A 17 -51.10 17.92 6.15
C ILE A 17 -50.24 16.65 6.21
N LEU A 18 -50.71 15.66 5.43
CA LEU A 18 -49.85 14.92 4.50
C LEU A 18 -49.12 15.94 3.62
N MET A 19 -47.78 15.88 3.60
CA MET A 19 -46.88 16.09 2.46
C MET A 19 -45.48 16.47 3.01
N ALA A 20 -44.44 15.92 2.38
CA ALA A 20 -43.01 16.19 2.60
C ALA A 20 -42.30 15.45 3.76
N ALA A 21 -42.23 14.12 3.68
CA ALA A 21 -41.14 13.38 4.34
C ALA A 21 -40.55 12.21 3.51
N ALA A 22 -40.96 12.05 2.25
CA ALA A 22 -40.59 10.90 1.43
C ALA A 22 -39.69 11.29 0.24
N ALA A 23 -38.60 12.03 0.49
CA ALA A 23 -37.64 12.34 -0.59
C ALA A 23 -36.21 12.65 -0.10
N TRP A 24 -35.71 11.95 0.92
CA TRP A 24 -34.31 12.09 1.34
C TRP A 24 -33.66 10.72 1.59
N HIS A 25 -33.86 9.79 0.67
CA HIS A 25 -33.00 8.62 0.54
C HIS A 25 -32.30 8.71 -0.81
N LEU A 26 -31.31 9.60 -0.89
CA LEU A 26 -30.27 9.49 -1.91
C LEU A 26 -29.60 8.12 -1.71
N PRO A 27 -29.46 7.28 -2.75
CA PRO A 27 -28.62 6.11 -2.63
C PRO A 27 -27.21 6.63 -2.34
N ALA A 28 -26.64 6.23 -1.20
CA ALA A 28 -25.22 6.39 -0.96
C ALA A 28 -24.50 5.55 -2.02
N ALA A 29 -24.19 6.17 -3.16
CA ALA A 29 -23.22 5.61 -4.09
C ALA A 29 -21.91 5.59 -3.31
N ALA A 30 -21.56 4.42 -2.77
CA ALA A 30 -20.22 4.16 -2.31
C ALA A 30 -19.32 4.41 -3.52
N GLN A 31 -18.69 5.59 -3.56
CA GLN A 31 -17.63 5.89 -4.49
C GLN A 31 -16.45 5.03 -4.05
N GLY A 32 -16.48 3.75 -4.47
CA GLY A 32 -15.28 2.95 -4.53
C GLY A 32 -14.38 3.66 -5.53
N THR A 33 -13.47 4.49 -5.04
CA THR A 33 -12.32 4.96 -5.81
C THR A 33 -11.43 3.75 -6.05
N SER A 34 -11.84 2.86 -6.97
CA SER A 34 -10.93 1.88 -7.53
C SER A 34 -9.95 2.66 -8.40
N SER A 35 -8.94 3.27 -7.78
CA SER A 35 -7.73 3.65 -8.50
C SER A 35 -7.24 2.41 -9.24
N PRO A 36 -6.88 2.50 -10.53
CA PRO A 36 -6.37 1.36 -11.27
C PRO A 36 -5.23 0.72 -10.47
N VAL A 37 -5.36 -0.58 -10.18
CA VAL A 37 -4.30 -1.36 -9.55
C VAL A 37 -3.08 -1.27 -10.48
N GLY A 38 -2.07 -0.49 -10.10
CA GLY A 38 -0.82 -0.35 -10.86
C GLY A 38 -0.43 1.07 -11.30
N SER A 39 -1.27 2.09 -11.12
CA SER A 39 -0.92 3.48 -11.56
C SER A 39 -0.54 4.44 -10.43
N ALA A 40 -0.57 4.00 -9.17
CA ALA A 40 -0.22 4.85 -8.04
C ALA A 40 1.28 5.16 -8.03
N ALA A 41 1.63 6.44 -7.93
CA ALA A 41 2.97 6.89 -7.60
C ALA A 41 3.19 6.87 -6.07
N ALA A 42 4.43 6.69 -5.64
CA ALA A 42 4.81 6.79 -4.24
C ALA A 42 4.70 8.23 -3.75
N THR A 43 4.05 8.44 -2.61
CA THR A 43 3.98 9.69 -1.85
C THR A 43 4.47 9.42 -0.42
N PRO A 44 4.83 10.45 0.36
CA PRO A 44 5.21 10.25 1.77
C PRO A 44 4.18 9.45 2.59
N ASP A 45 2.90 9.56 2.27
CA ASP A 45 1.81 8.95 3.04
C ASP A 45 1.48 7.50 2.62
N ASN A 46 1.90 7.08 1.42
CA ASN A 46 1.57 5.75 0.89
C ASN A 46 2.79 4.87 0.58
N ALA A 47 3.99 5.45 0.65
CA ALA A 47 5.22 4.77 0.27
C ALA A 47 5.68 3.81 1.36
N ILE A 48 6.10 2.63 0.92
CA ILE A 48 6.94 1.73 1.69
C ILE A 48 8.35 1.74 1.09
N LEU A 49 9.32 1.31 1.89
CA LEU A 49 10.59 0.84 1.40
C LEU A 49 10.55 -0.69 1.31
N LEU A 50 11.14 -1.26 0.26
CA LEU A 50 11.27 -2.70 0.11
C LEU A 50 12.75 -3.03 -0.10
N THR A 51 13.35 -3.72 0.86
CA THR A 51 14.69 -4.28 0.68
C THR A 51 14.56 -5.68 0.07
N VAL A 52 15.13 -5.85 -1.12
CA VAL A 52 15.18 -7.12 -1.85
C VAL A 52 16.62 -7.63 -1.82
N PHE A 53 16.80 -8.83 -1.30
CA PHE A 53 18.05 -9.56 -1.44
C PHE A 53 17.95 -10.48 -2.64
N LEU A 54 18.79 -10.24 -3.65
CA LEU A 54 19.00 -11.10 -4.81
C LEU A 54 20.26 -11.94 -4.53
N LYS A 55 20.11 -13.01 -3.75
CA LYS A 55 21.24 -13.82 -3.28
C LYS A 55 21.80 -14.65 -4.42
N HIS A 56 23.11 -14.61 -4.60
CA HIS A 56 23.79 -15.39 -5.62
C HIS A 56 23.67 -16.89 -5.36
N ASP A 57 23.50 -17.66 -6.42
CA ASP A 57 23.70 -19.10 -6.39
C ASP A 57 25.16 -19.44 -6.68
N GLN A 58 25.93 -19.66 -5.61
CA GLN A 58 27.36 -19.97 -5.72
C GLN A 58 27.64 -21.41 -6.20
N SER A 59 26.61 -22.24 -6.39
CA SER A 59 26.79 -23.58 -6.97
C SER A 59 26.94 -23.58 -8.49
N ARG A 60 26.72 -22.43 -9.14
CA ARG A 60 26.71 -22.27 -10.60
C ARG A 60 27.67 -21.18 -11.07
N PRO A 61 28.29 -21.32 -12.25
CA PRO A 61 29.14 -20.27 -12.82
C PRO A 61 28.36 -18.98 -13.11
N LEU A 62 28.99 -17.83 -12.86
CA LEU A 62 28.39 -16.50 -13.08
C LEU A 62 27.91 -16.28 -14.52
N ALA A 63 28.65 -16.81 -15.51
CA ALA A 63 28.28 -16.68 -16.92
C ALA A 63 26.93 -17.34 -17.24
N GLU A 64 26.64 -18.50 -16.63
CA GLU A 64 25.36 -19.20 -16.82
C GLU A 64 24.21 -18.44 -16.16
N LEU A 65 24.44 -17.90 -14.96
CA LEU A 65 23.45 -17.08 -14.25
C LEU A 65 23.10 -15.83 -15.06
N ASN A 66 24.11 -15.15 -15.60
CA ASN A 66 23.91 -13.96 -16.44
C ASN A 66 23.18 -14.28 -17.75
N ALA A 67 23.53 -15.39 -18.41
CA ALA A 67 22.83 -15.83 -19.61
C ALA A 67 21.35 -16.15 -19.32
N GLN A 68 21.08 -16.75 -18.17
CA GLN A 68 19.71 -17.02 -17.72
C GLN A 68 18.94 -15.71 -17.48
N LEU A 69 19.50 -14.76 -16.73
CA LEU A 69 18.87 -13.45 -16.48
C LEU A 69 18.58 -12.70 -17.78
N ALA A 70 19.49 -12.76 -18.75
CA ALA A 70 19.31 -12.15 -20.06
C ALA A 70 18.15 -12.82 -20.83
N LYS A 71 18.12 -14.17 -20.86
CA LYS A 71 17.03 -14.95 -21.49
C LYS A 71 15.68 -14.66 -20.85
N GLN A 72 15.63 -14.50 -19.53
CA GLN A 72 14.42 -14.20 -18.77
C GLN A 72 14.04 -12.71 -18.80
N GLY A 73 14.91 -11.83 -19.33
CA GLY A 73 14.62 -10.41 -19.50
C GLY A 73 14.64 -9.60 -18.20
N PHE A 74 15.38 -10.04 -17.18
CA PHE A 74 15.43 -9.39 -15.85
C PHE A 74 15.68 -7.88 -15.92
N TYR A 75 16.79 -7.46 -16.54
CA TYR A 75 17.16 -6.04 -16.64
C TYR A 75 16.25 -5.22 -17.55
N LYS A 76 15.38 -5.86 -18.34
CA LYS A 76 14.35 -5.17 -19.13
C LYS A 76 13.08 -4.92 -18.31
N ALA A 77 12.73 -5.85 -17.41
CA ALA A 77 11.49 -5.81 -16.66
C ALA A 77 11.62 -5.18 -15.27
N PHE A 78 12.80 -5.28 -14.64
CA PHE A 78 13.05 -4.81 -13.29
C PHE A 78 13.90 -3.52 -13.26
N PRO A 79 13.49 -2.52 -12.45
CA PRO A 79 12.23 -2.44 -11.71
C PRO A 79 11.03 -2.16 -12.65
N PRO A 80 9.81 -2.53 -12.25
CA PRO A 80 8.61 -2.16 -13.00
C PRO A 80 8.41 -0.63 -13.01
N PRO A 81 7.74 -0.07 -14.04
CA PRO A 81 7.57 1.38 -14.19
C PRO A 81 6.95 2.04 -12.97
N GLY A 82 7.45 3.18 -12.49
CA GLY A 82 6.87 3.88 -11.32
C GLY A 82 7.20 3.26 -9.96
N VAL A 83 8.15 2.32 -9.92
CA VAL A 83 8.89 1.94 -8.71
C VAL A 83 10.25 2.64 -8.73
N GLU A 84 10.59 3.33 -7.64
CA GLU A 84 11.86 4.03 -7.51
C GLU A 84 12.92 3.09 -6.95
N VAL A 85 14.15 3.17 -7.48
CA VAL A 85 15.33 2.50 -6.91
C VAL A 85 16.05 3.49 -5.99
N VAL A 86 15.98 3.24 -4.68
CA VAL A 86 16.66 4.05 -3.66
C VAL A 86 18.15 3.70 -3.59
N SER A 87 18.47 2.41 -3.69
CA SER A 87 19.86 1.94 -3.76
C SER A 87 19.93 0.58 -4.45
N TRP A 88 21.04 0.32 -5.13
CA TRP A 88 21.37 -1.00 -5.70
C TRP A 88 22.85 -1.26 -5.51
N THR A 89 23.19 -2.26 -4.69
CA THR A 89 24.59 -2.59 -4.35
C THR A 89 24.86 -4.08 -4.53
N VAL A 90 26.12 -4.42 -4.83
CA VAL A 90 26.61 -5.79 -4.73
C VAL A 90 27.25 -5.96 -3.36
N THR A 91 26.67 -6.83 -2.54
CA THR A 91 27.19 -7.18 -1.21
C THR A 91 27.92 -8.52 -1.31
N MET A 92 29.24 -8.47 -1.20
CA MET A 92 30.10 -9.65 -1.26
C MET A 92 29.64 -10.74 -0.28
N GLY A 93 29.58 -11.98 -0.74
CA GLY A 93 29.09 -13.12 0.05
C GLY A 93 27.57 -13.25 0.16
N ILE A 94 26.81 -12.27 -0.33
CA ILE A 94 25.34 -12.30 -0.37
C ILE A 94 24.85 -12.32 -1.80
N GLY A 95 25.18 -11.29 -2.58
CA GLY A 95 24.66 -11.08 -3.92
C GLY A 95 24.34 -9.61 -4.13
N GLN A 96 23.18 -9.30 -4.68
CA GLN A 96 22.76 -7.91 -4.86
C GLN A 96 21.68 -7.54 -3.84
N ILE A 97 21.75 -6.32 -3.31
CA ILE A 97 20.74 -5.76 -2.43
C ILE A 97 20.15 -4.53 -3.12
N VAL A 98 18.84 -4.53 -3.30
CA VAL A 98 18.10 -3.43 -3.92
C VAL A 98 17.10 -2.89 -2.91
N VAL A 99 17.12 -1.59 -2.66
CA VAL A 99 16.09 -0.92 -1.88
C VAL A 99 15.20 -0.16 -2.86
N LEU A 100 13.91 -0.48 -2.84
CA LEU A 100 12.89 0.12 -3.69
C LEU A 100 11.97 1.01 -2.86
N ARG A 101 11.46 2.08 -3.47
CA ARG A 101 10.36 2.89 -2.93
C ARG A 101 9.16 2.80 -3.86
N LEU A 102 8.01 2.47 -3.28
CA LEU A 102 6.77 2.19 -4.00
C LEU A 102 5.56 2.32 -3.08
N PRO A 103 4.35 2.57 -3.62
CA PRO A 103 3.14 2.41 -2.83
C PRO A 103 2.87 0.92 -2.54
N ALA A 104 2.33 0.63 -1.35
CA ALA A 104 2.06 -0.75 -0.92
C ALA A 104 1.16 -1.53 -1.91
N SER A 105 0.25 -0.84 -2.60
CA SER A 105 -0.63 -1.42 -3.63
C SER A 105 0.10 -2.02 -4.83
N ARG A 106 1.37 -1.69 -5.05
CA ARG A 106 2.20 -2.18 -6.16
C ARG A 106 3.19 -3.28 -5.76
N LEU A 107 3.19 -3.71 -4.50
CA LEU A 107 4.09 -4.77 -4.03
C LEU A 107 3.94 -6.07 -4.84
N ARG A 108 2.71 -6.42 -5.24
CA ARG A 108 2.44 -7.61 -6.07
C ARG A 108 3.14 -7.54 -7.42
N GLU A 109 3.18 -6.37 -8.04
CA GLU A 109 3.81 -6.18 -9.35
C GLU A 109 5.32 -6.38 -9.29
N VAL A 110 5.97 -5.83 -8.26
CA VAL A 110 7.40 -6.07 -8.01
C VAL A 110 7.68 -7.54 -7.77
N ASN A 111 6.88 -8.19 -6.90
CA ASN A 111 7.02 -9.61 -6.67
C ASN A 111 6.91 -10.39 -7.98
N ARG A 112 5.90 -10.09 -8.81
CA ARG A 112 5.68 -10.81 -10.06
C ARG A 112 6.84 -10.68 -11.05
N VAL A 113 7.41 -9.48 -11.21
CA VAL A 113 8.60 -9.28 -12.05
C VAL A 113 9.76 -10.15 -11.56
N LEU A 114 9.98 -10.24 -10.25
CA LEU A 114 11.06 -11.03 -9.68
C LEU A 114 10.81 -12.54 -9.80
N GLU A 115 9.57 -12.99 -9.60
CA GLU A 115 9.15 -14.37 -9.86
C GLU A 115 9.45 -14.79 -11.31
N ASP A 116 9.02 -13.97 -12.26
CA ASP A 116 9.09 -14.29 -13.68
C ASP A 116 10.52 -14.19 -14.24
N THR A 117 11.35 -13.31 -13.68
CA THR A 117 12.62 -12.92 -14.32
C THR A 117 13.89 -13.14 -13.50
N ALA A 118 13.81 -13.23 -12.18
CA ALA A 118 14.98 -13.35 -11.30
C ALA A 118 15.14 -14.75 -10.69
N TRP A 119 14.05 -15.50 -10.54
CA TRP A 119 14.09 -16.82 -9.92
C TRP A 119 14.88 -17.83 -10.75
N GLY A 120 15.66 -18.64 -10.04
CA GLY A 120 16.61 -19.60 -10.59
C GLY A 120 18.01 -19.00 -10.79
N ALA A 121 18.13 -17.71 -11.13
CA ALA A 121 19.42 -17.02 -11.12
C ALA A 121 19.75 -16.45 -9.72
N TYR A 122 18.72 -16.03 -8.99
CA TYR A 122 18.82 -15.58 -7.61
C TYR A 122 17.90 -16.36 -6.68
N ARG A 123 18.31 -16.49 -5.42
CA ARG A 123 17.41 -16.76 -4.31
C ARG A 123 16.97 -15.43 -3.71
N THR A 124 15.67 -15.19 -3.65
CA THR A 124 15.11 -13.90 -3.23
C THR A 124 14.69 -13.89 -1.76
N GLU A 125 14.93 -12.78 -1.06
CA GLU A 125 14.32 -12.46 0.23
C GLU A 125 13.77 -11.02 0.19
N PHE A 126 12.67 -10.77 0.90
CA PHE A 126 11.90 -9.54 0.82
C PHE A 126 11.61 -8.97 2.21
N TYR A 127 11.96 -7.71 2.42
CA TYR A 127 11.79 -7.02 3.70
C TYR A 127 11.12 -5.66 3.48
N PRO A 128 9.78 -5.58 3.53
CA PRO A 128 9.06 -4.31 3.50
C PRO A 128 9.27 -3.55 4.82
N THR A 129 9.56 -2.26 4.73
CA THR A 129 9.83 -1.37 5.87
C THR A 129 9.19 0.01 5.63
N TYR A 130 9.14 0.83 6.68
CA TYR A 130 8.76 2.24 6.61
C TYR A 130 10.00 3.13 6.84
N ASP A 131 9.97 4.36 6.35
CA ASP A 131 11.10 5.29 6.51
C ASP A 131 11.07 5.95 7.89
N TYR A 132 11.89 5.43 8.81
CA TYR A 132 12.02 5.95 10.17
C TYR A 132 13.15 7.00 10.31
N LYS A 133 13.86 7.33 9.23
CA LYS A 133 15.12 8.08 9.32
C LYS A 133 14.98 9.44 10.00
N ALA A 134 13.98 10.22 9.60
CA ALA A 134 13.78 11.57 10.16
C ALA A 134 13.48 11.55 11.65
N ILE A 135 12.64 10.60 12.10
CA ILE A 135 12.30 10.44 13.52
C ILE A 135 13.54 9.97 14.29
N GLY A 136 14.22 8.93 13.82
CA GLY A 136 15.41 8.39 14.49
C GLY A 136 16.54 9.40 14.64
N LEU A 137 16.80 10.22 13.62
CA LEU A 137 17.76 11.33 13.72
C LEU A 137 17.29 12.40 14.72
N GLY A 138 15.99 12.74 14.70
CA GLY A 138 15.42 13.67 15.67
C GLY A 138 15.58 13.21 17.12
N GLU A 139 15.31 11.94 17.40
CA GLU A 139 15.53 11.36 18.75
C GLU A 139 17.02 11.35 19.12
N HIS A 140 17.91 11.03 18.17
CA HIS A 140 19.35 11.03 18.40
C HIS A 140 19.89 12.43 18.75
N GLU A 141 19.47 13.47 18.04
CA GLU A 141 19.89 14.84 18.34
C GLU A 141 19.33 15.37 19.67
N ARG A 142 18.10 14.98 20.06
CA ARG A 142 17.55 15.35 21.38
C ARG A 142 18.25 14.65 22.56
N ALA A 143 18.90 13.52 22.31
CA ALA A 143 19.61 12.76 23.32
C ALA A 143 21.07 13.22 23.53
N LYS A 144 21.58 14.12 22.69
CA LYS A 144 22.88 14.78 22.86
C LYS A 144 22.76 15.97 23.79
#